data_AF-A0A3D4A6K2-F1
#
_entry.id   AF-A0A3D4A6K2-F1
#
_cell.length_a   1.000
_cell.length_b   1.000
_cell.length_c   1.000
_cell.angle_alpha   90.00
_cell.angle_beta   90.00
_cell.angle_gamma   90.00
#
_symmetry.space_group_name_H-M   'P 1'
#
loop_
_entity.id
_entity.type
_entity.pdbx_description
1 polymer ?
#
loop_
_entity_poly.entity_id
_entity_poly.type
_entity_poly.pdbx_seq_one_letter_code
_entity_poly.pdbx_strand_id
1 'polypeptide(L)'
;MSSPNTPDLIQENTGRIDASHKLLINCNQVDVNQLMPLKYHWAWEHYLNGCANHWMPTEVPMTKDIETWKSNKLSDDERMVIMRNLGFFATAESLVGNNLVLAIFRHV
;
A
#
# COMPACT_ATOMS: atom_id res chain seq x y z
N MET A 1 -20.84 -28.80 37.34
CA MET A 1 -20.80 -28.50 35.90
C MET A 1 -19.96 -27.24 35.74
N SER A 2 -18.69 -27.42 35.40
CA SER A 2 -17.73 -26.34 35.27
C SER A 2 -17.91 -25.68 33.91
N SER A 3 -18.26 -24.39 33.88
CA SER A 3 -18.38 -23.63 32.64
C SER A 3 -17.04 -23.60 31.90
N PRO A 4 -17.03 -23.77 30.57
CA PRO A 4 -15.80 -23.74 29.78
C PRO A 4 -15.24 -22.31 29.77
N ASN A 5 -13.93 -22.20 29.93
CA ASN A 5 -13.13 -20.98 29.80
C ASN A 5 -13.53 -20.23 28.53
N THR A 6 -14.21 -19.11 28.72
CA THR A 6 -14.36 -18.09 27.68
C THR A 6 -12.95 -17.62 27.34
N PRO A 7 -12.52 -17.62 26.06
CA PRO A 7 -11.23 -17.03 25.72
C PRO A 7 -11.25 -15.59 26.21
N ASP A 8 -10.21 -15.18 26.93
CA ASP A 8 -10.03 -13.81 27.41
C ASP A 8 -10.23 -12.86 26.22
N LEU A 9 -11.43 -12.30 26.12
CA LEU A 9 -11.71 -11.20 25.20
C LEU A 9 -10.78 -10.10 25.66
N ILE A 10 -9.91 -9.65 24.75
CA ILE A 10 -9.03 -8.49 24.91
C ILE A 10 -9.84 -7.44 25.69
N GLN A 11 -9.45 -7.17 26.94
CA GLN A 11 -10.10 -6.11 27.71
C GLN A 11 -10.05 -4.86 26.83
N GLU A 12 -11.21 -4.32 26.46
CA GLU A 12 -11.32 -3.05 25.73
C GLU A 12 -10.73 -1.96 26.64
N ASN A 13 -9.42 -1.81 26.58
CA ASN A 13 -8.71 -0.80 27.31
C ASN A 13 -8.91 0.51 26.54
N THR A 14 -10.05 1.14 26.78
CA THR A 14 -10.47 2.45 26.25
C THR A 14 -9.62 3.62 26.78
N GLY A 15 -8.52 3.32 27.47
CA GLY A 15 -7.55 4.29 27.95
C GLY A 15 -6.71 4.89 26.82
N ARG A 16 -6.28 6.14 27.00
CA ARG A 16 -5.33 6.79 26.07
C ARG A 16 -4.04 5.98 25.99
N ILE A 17 -3.61 5.71 24.76
CA ILE A 17 -2.37 4.99 24.47
C ILE A 17 -1.17 5.93 24.63
N ASP A 18 -0.09 5.45 25.24
CA ASP A 18 1.21 6.13 25.19
C ASP A 18 1.95 5.75 23.89
N ALA A 19 2.46 6.75 23.18
CA ALA A 19 3.24 6.56 21.96
C ALA A 19 4.48 5.69 22.21
N SER A 20 5.09 5.74 23.40
CA SER A 20 6.32 4.99 23.71
C SER A 20 6.15 3.46 23.54
N HIS A 21 4.96 2.93 23.83
CA HIS A 21 4.64 1.51 23.80
C HIS A 21 4.31 0.96 22.40
N LYS A 22 4.06 1.81 21.39
CA LYS A 22 3.79 1.36 20.01
C LYS A 22 5.02 0.70 19.38
N LEU A 23 4.89 -0.50 18.84
CA LEU A 23 5.95 -1.22 18.11
C LEU A 23 5.54 -1.41 16.64
N LEU A 24 6.51 -1.48 15.73
CA LEU A 24 6.23 -1.72 14.30
C LEU A 24 5.77 -3.15 14.00
N ILE A 25 6.18 -4.11 14.81
CA ILE A 25 5.81 -5.53 14.65
C ILE A 25 5.57 -6.11 16.04
N ASN A 26 4.70 -7.12 16.12
CA ASN A 26 4.37 -7.83 17.36
C ASN A 26 3.85 -6.91 18.49
N CYS A 27 3.18 -5.81 18.16
CA CYS A 27 2.60 -4.90 19.15
C CYS A 27 1.21 -5.40 19.59
N ASN A 28 1.16 -6.27 20.60
CA ASN A 28 -0.09 -6.81 21.15
C ASN A 28 -0.55 -6.11 22.44
N GLN A 29 0.21 -5.09 22.91
CA GLN A 29 -0.01 -4.44 24.20
C GLN A 29 -0.82 -3.15 24.13
N VAL A 30 -1.04 -2.61 22.91
CA VAL A 30 -1.75 -1.35 22.68
C VAL A 30 -2.80 -1.53 21.58
N ASP A 31 -3.89 -0.77 21.66
CA ASP A 31 -4.95 -0.80 20.64
C ASP A 31 -4.48 -0.15 19.32
N VAL A 32 -4.34 -0.97 18.28
CA VAL A 32 -3.86 -0.54 16.95
C VAL A 32 -4.90 0.25 16.16
N ASN A 33 -6.18 0.23 16.56
CA ASN A 33 -7.24 0.98 15.88
C ASN A 33 -7.20 2.48 16.19
N GLN A 34 -6.45 2.88 17.23
CA GLN A 34 -6.25 4.28 17.59
C GLN A 34 -4.99 4.86 16.92
N LEU A 35 -5.23 5.73 15.94
CA LEU A 35 -4.16 6.43 15.22
C LEU A 35 -3.28 7.26 16.16
N MET A 36 -3.91 8.00 17.07
CA MET A 36 -3.23 8.90 18.01
C MET A 36 -2.88 8.20 19.34
N PRO A 37 -1.78 8.61 20.00
CA PRO A 37 -0.72 9.49 19.51
C PRO A 37 0.18 8.79 18.46
N LEU A 38 0.77 9.60 17.57
CA LEU A 38 1.73 9.11 16.57
C LEU A 38 3.10 8.86 17.23
N LYS A 39 3.70 7.70 16.95
CA LYS A 39 5.11 7.41 17.30
C LYS A 39 6.02 7.59 16.09
N TYR A 40 5.61 7.08 14.93
CA TYR A 40 6.39 7.07 13.70
C TYR A 40 5.98 8.21 12.78
N HIS A 41 6.45 9.42 13.09
CA HIS A 41 6.11 10.62 12.30
C HIS A 41 6.55 10.54 10.83
N TRP A 42 7.65 9.85 10.54
CA TRP A 42 8.12 9.61 9.17
C TRP A 42 7.09 8.84 8.33
N ALA A 43 6.35 7.90 8.93
CA ALA A 43 5.32 7.13 8.21
C ALA A 43 4.13 8.03 7.85
N TRP A 44 3.76 8.93 8.78
CA TRP A 44 2.73 9.94 8.53
C TRP A 44 3.15 10.96 7.46
N GLU A 45 4.41 11.39 7.49
CA GLU A 45 4.97 12.28 6.47
C GLU A 45 4.92 11.64 5.07
N HIS A 46 5.28 10.36 4.94
CA HIS A 46 5.16 9.65 3.67
C HIS A 46 3.71 9.48 3.20
N TYR A 47 2.77 9.27 4.12
CA TYR A 47 1.34 9.28 3.79
C TYR A 47 0.92 10.63 3.20
N LEU A 48 1.26 11.74 3.87
CA LEU A 48 0.93 13.10 3.39
C LEU A 48 1.59 13.42 2.05
N ASN A 49 2.88 13.08 1.89
CA ASN A 49 3.61 13.26 0.64
C ASN A 49 2.98 12.44 -0.49
N GLY A 50 2.50 11.22 -0.20
CA GLY A 50 1.75 10.40 -1.15
C GLY A 50 0.43 11.04 -1.57
N CYS A 51 -0.35 11.55 -0.60
CA CYS A 51 -1.60 12.27 -0.89
C CYS A 51 -1.37 13.54 -1.73
N ALA A 52 -0.29 14.28 -1.49
CA ALA A 52 0.06 15.47 -2.25
C ALA A 52 0.46 15.16 -3.72
N ASN A 53 0.84 13.92 -4.01
CA ASN A 53 1.23 13.44 -5.35
C ASN A 53 0.07 12.74 -6.09
N HIS A 54 -1.18 13.07 -5.77
CA HIS A 54 -2.34 12.53 -6.48
C HIS A 54 -2.33 12.93 -7.97
N TRP A 55 -2.56 11.95 -8.85
CA TRP A 55 -2.77 12.13 -10.28
C TRP A 55 -3.63 10.99 -10.82
N MET A 56 -4.25 11.22 -11.98
CA MET A 56 -5.03 10.20 -12.69
C MET A 56 -4.45 9.97 -14.08
N PRO A 57 -4.33 8.70 -14.54
CA PRO A 57 -3.72 8.39 -15.84
C PRO A 57 -4.46 9.02 -17.02
N THR A 58 -5.78 9.22 -16.90
CA THR A 58 -6.61 9.85 -17.93
C THR A 58 -6.37 11.36 -18.10
N GLU A 59 -5.60 11.99 -17.21
CA GLU A 59 -5.21 13.40 -17.31
C GLU A 59 -4.08 13.61 -18.32
N VAL A 60 -3.35 12.54 -18.70
CA VAL A 60 -2.27 12.59 -19.68
C VAL A 60 -2.81 12.21 -21.07
N PRO A 61 -2.86 13.15 -22.05
CA PRO A 61 -3.41 12.87 -23.36
C PRO A 61 -2.49 11.96 -24.19
N MET A 62 -3.02 10.84 -24.68
CA MET A 62 -2.28 9.82 -25.44
C MET A 62 -2.35 9.96 -26.96
N THR A 63 -2.89 11.06 -27.50
CA THR A 63 -3.17 11.20 -28.94
C THR A 63 -1.91 11.04 -29.81
N LYS A 64 -0.80 11.67 -29.41
CA LYS A 64 0.48 11.60 -30.15
C LYS A 64 1.12 10.22 -30.07
N ASP A 65 1.04 9.59 -28.90
CA ASP A 65 1.51 8.23 -28.66
C ASP A 65 0.75 7.23 -29.53
N ILE A 66 -0.58 7.37 -29.62
CA ILE A 66 -1.43 6.54 -30.50
C ILE A 66 -1.08 6.74 -31.97
N GLU A 67 -0.90 7.99 -32.43
CA GLU A 67 -0.48 8.28 -33.81
C GLU A 67 0.88 7.65 -34.10
N THR A 68 1.85 7.84 -33.21
CA THR A 68 3.20 7.28 -33.35
C THR A 68 3.17 5.76 -33.38
N TRP A 69 2.40 5.14 -32.48
CA TRP A 69 2.23 3.70 -32.40
C TRP A 69 1.58 3.10 -33.65
N LYS A 70 0.67 3.82 -34.32
CA LYS A 70 0.04 3.37 -35.58
C LYS A 70 0.86 3.67 -36.83
N SER A 71 1.87 4.52 -36.72
CA SER A 71 2.76 4.90 -37.82
C SER A 71 3.93 3.93 -37.99
N ASN A 72 4.76 4.15 -39.02
CA ASN A 72 6.03 3.43 -39.24
C ASN A 72 7.24 4.14 -38.62
N LYS A 73 7.03 5.03 -37.64
CA LYS A 73 8.12 5.81 -37.00
C LYS A 73 8.94 5.00 -35.99
N LEU A 74 8.40 3.90 -35.47
CA LEU A 74 9.08 3.02 -34.51
C LEU A 74 9.58 1.77 -35.24
N SER A 75 10.83 1.43 -35.02
CA SER A 75 11.42 0.14 -35.40
C SER A 75 10.81 -1.02 -34.60
N ASP A 76 11.00 -2.24 -35.10
CA ASP A 76 10.52 -3.46 -34.43
C ASP A 76 11.17 -3.65 -33.05
N ASP A 77 12.45 -3.29 -32.91
CA ASP A 77 13.19 -3.39 -31.64
C ASP A 77 12.65 -2.41 -30.59
N GLU A 78 12.35 -1.16 -30.98
CA GLU A 78 11.73 -0.17 -30.08
C GLU A 78 10.34 -0.64 -29.61
N ARG A 79 9.53 -1.18 -30.53
CA ARG A 79 8.21 -1.75 -30.19
C ARG A 79 8.34 -2.94 -29.24
N MET A 80 9.33 -3.81 -29.46
CA MET A 80 9.59 -4.96 -28.60
C MET A 80 9.91 -4.52 -27.16
N VAL A 81 10.71 -3.46 -26.98
CA VAL A 81 11.01 -2.91 -25.65
C VAL A 81 9.74 -2.39 -24.98
N ILE A 82 8.92 -1.60 -25.69
CA ILE A 82 7.67 -1.05 -25.13
C ILE A 82 6.73 -2.18 -24.70
N MET A 83 6.51 -3.18 -25.57
CA MET A 83 5.60 -4.30 -25.28
C MET A 83 6.08 -5.16 -24.12
N ARG A 84 7.38 -5.42 -24.00
CA ARG A 84 7.94 -6.18 -22.87
C ARG A 84 7.77 -5.44 -21.54
N ASN A 85 8.00 -4.13 -21.53
CA ASN A 85 7.79 -3.31 -20.33
C ASN A 85 6.31 -3.27 -19.94
N LEU A 86 5.41 -3.02 -20.89
CA LEU A 86 3.97 -3.03 -20.62
C LEU A 86 3.49 -4.39 -20.10
N GLY A 87 3.93 -5.50 -20.69
CA GLY A 87 3.58 -6.84 -20.24
C GLY A 87 4.06 -7.15 -18.82
N PHE A 88 5.27 -6.71 -18.47
CA PHE A 88 5.81 -6.86 -17.12
C PHE A 88 5.00 -6.04 -16.10
N PHE A 89 4.85 -4.73 -16.32
CA PHE A 89 4.20 -3.84 -15.37
C PHE A 89 2.68 -4.08 -15.24
N ALA A 90 2.02 -4.61 -16.27
CA ALA A 90 0.59 -4.93 -16.22
C ALA A 90 0.22 -5.92 -15.10
N THR A 91 1.13 -6.79 -14.70
CA THR A 91 0.90 -7.77 -13.61
C THR A 91 1.75 -7.50 -12.37
N ALA A 92 2.95 -6.93 -12.53
CA ALA A 92 3.85 -6.64 -11.41
C ALA A 92 3.20 -5.71 -10.37
N GLU A 93 2.46 -4.68 -10.80
CA GLU A 93 1.76 -3.78 -9.88
C GLU A 93 0.74 -4.51 -8.99
N SER A 94 0.05 -5.51 -9.55
CA SER A 94 -0.89 -6.35 -8.78
C SER A 94 -0.17 -7.22 -7.76
N LEU A 95 1.03 -7.72 -8.08
CA LEU A 95 1.84 -8.50 -7.13
C LEU A 95 2.29 -7.64 -5.95
N VAL A 96 2.72 -6.41 -6.19
CA VAL A 96 3.11 -5.48 -5.13
C VAL A 96 1.91 -5.15 -4.23
N GLY A 97 0.76 -4.80 -4.82
CA GLY A 97 -0.48 -4.55 -4.08
C GLY A 97 -0.93 -5.75 -3.25
N ASN A 98 -0.91 -6.95 -3.82
CA ASN A 98 -1.28 -8.18 -3.12
C ASN A 98 -0.31 -8.48 -1.97
N ASN A 99 0.98 -8.29 -2.15
CA ASN A 99 1.97 -8.50 -1.09
C ASN A 99 1.77 -7.51 0.08
N LEU A 100 1.45 -6.25 -0.22
CA LEU A 100 1.16 -5.25 0.80
C LEU A 100 -0.03 -5.66 1.67
N VAL A 101 -1.13 -6.08 1.04
CA VAL A 101 -2.37 -6.43 1.74
C VAL A 101 -2.30 -7.78 2.44
N LEU A 102 -1.82 -8.82 1.74
CA LEU A 102 -1.89 -10.20 2.21
C LEU A 102 -0.73 -10.61 3.11
N ALA A 103 0.43 -9.95 2.97
CA ALA A 103 1.63 -10.29 3.71
C ALA A 103 2.01 -9.20 4.72
N ILE A 104 2.17 -7.95 4.28
CA ILE A 104 2.76 -6.89 5.13
C ILE A 104 1.75 -6.37 6.15
N PHE A 105 0.55 -5.96 5.72
CA PHE A 105 -0.43 -5.26 6.57
C PHE A 105 -0.87 -6.07 7.81
N ARG A 106 -0.79 -7.40 7.77
CA ARG A 106 -1.13 -8.25 8.92
C ARG A 106 -0.09 -8.19 10.04
N HIS A 107 1.16 -7.94 9.68
CA HIS A 107 2.30 -8.06 10.59
C HIS A 107 2.83 -6.72 11.10
N VAL A 108 2.45 -5.63 10.43
CA VAL A 108 2.81 -4.25 10.76
C VAL A 108 1.62 -3.53 11.38
#